data_AF-A0A645BQY8-F1
#
_entry.id   AF-A0A645BQY8-F1
#
_cell.length_a   1.000
_cell.length_b   1.000
_cell.length_c   1.000
_cell.angle_alpha   90.00
_cell.angle_beta   90.00
_cell.angle_gamma   90.00
#
_symmetry.space_group_name_H-M   'P 1'
#
loop_
_entity.id
_entity.type
_entity.pdbx_description
1 polymer ?
#
loop_
_entity_poly.entity_id
_entity_poly.type
_entity_poly.pdbx_seq_one_letter_code
_entity_poly.pdbx_strand_id
1 'polypeptide(L)'
;MINYLDEHPGVSAVQPKILAQKNKKYFEYAGACGGFIDRFGYPFCRGRILENVEQDQGQYDAVIPVFWATGACLCIRRKDYFEVGGLDARFFAHMEEIDLCWRLNARGKKIECLPQSVVYHVGAASLAKENPRKTYLNFRNNLFMLYKNTPARSLFFVFIVRLILDALAYFHLLVRGKFSNAKSVIEAHKDFFKMRPGFRHDRRENLKNRVVDDIPTKFNGSILWNCYIKGKKTYGRIIQN
;
A
#
# COMPACT_ATOMS: atom_id res chain seq x y z
N MET A 1 16.50 1.56 14.84
CA MET A 1 15.18 2.17 14.52
C MET A 1 14.80 3.27 15.49
N ILE A 2 14.73 3.03 16.82
CA ILE A 2 14.41 4.07 17.80
C ILE A 2 15.42 5.23 17.75
N ASN A 3 16.72 4.96 17.89
CA ASN A 3 17.76 5.99 17.81
C ASN A 3 17.67 6.82 16.51
N TYR A 4 17.38 6.16 15.38
CA TYR A 4 17.21 6.86 14.10
C TYR A 4 16.04 7.85 14.15
N LEU A 5 14.90 7.46 14.74
CA LEU A 5 13.82 8.39 14.98
C LEU A 5 14.29 9.51 15.92
N ASP A 6 14.93 9.23 17.05
CA ASP A 6 15.36 10.29 17.98
C ASP A 6 16.28 11.34 17.30
N GLU A 7 17.15 10.91 16.38
CA GLU A 7 18.03 11.78 15.58
C GLU A 7 17.32 12.51 14.42
N HIS A 8 16.19 11.99 13.93
CA HIS A 8 15.49 12.50 12.74
C HIS A 8 14.04 12.93 13.08
N PRO A 9 13.83 14.10 13.73
CA PRO A 9 12.50 14.56 14.19
C PRO A 9 11.45 14.71 13.08
N GLY A 10 11.87 14.90 11.82
CA GLY A 10 10.98 14.96 10.65
C GLY A 10 10.46 13.60 10.15
N VAL A 11 11.03 12.49 10.63
CA VAL A 11 10.60 11.13 10.30
C VAL A 11 9.64 10.64 11.38
N SER A 12 8.44 10.25 10.96
CA SER A 12 7.39 9.79 11.88
C SER A 12 7.37 8.28 12.03
N ALA A 13 7.73 7.56 10.98
CA ALA A 13 7.64 6.11 10.95
C ALA A 13 8.80 5.50 10.16
N VAL A 14 9.26 4.34 10.61
CA VAL A 14 10.29 3.56 9.93
C VAL A 14 9.91 2.09 9.89
N GLN A 15 10.34 1.41 8.83
CA GLN A 15 10.34 -0.05 8.75
C GLN A 15 11.76 -0.58 8.47
N PRO A 16 12.10 -1.79 8.93
CA PRO A 16 13.33 -2.48 8.53
C PRO A 16 13.21 -3.07 7.11
N LYS A 17 14.30 -3.69 6.64
CA LYS A 17 14.23 -4.64 5.52
C LYS A 17 13.51 -5.90 5.99
N ILE A 18 12.48 -6.33 5.25
CA ILE A 18 11.76 -7.57 5.54
C ILE A 18 12.15 -8.66 4.54
N LEU A 19 12.66 -9.78 5.06
CA LEU A 19 13.04 -10.95 4.30
C LEU A 19 12.11 -12.13 4.63
N ALA A 20 11.90 -13.02 3.66
CA ALA A 20 11.06 -14.19 3.85
C ALA A 20 11.72 -15.16 4.84
N GLN A 21 10.99 -15.60 5.87
CA GLN A 21 11.53 -16.48 6.90
C GLN A 21 11.93 -17.87 6.35
N LYS A 22 11.15 -18.43 5.41
CA LYS A 22 11.44 -19.73 4.78
C LYS A 22 12.60 -19.68 3.78
N ASN A 23 12.67 -18.63 2.97
CA ASN A 23 13.76 -18.43 2.02
C ASN A 23 14.38 -17.05 2.23
N LYS A 24 15.34 -17.01 3.16
CA LYS A 24 16.00 -15.78 3.63
C LYS A 24 16.74 -15.00 2.54
N LYS A 25 16.93 -15.58 1.34
CA LYS A 25 17.53 -14.89 0.18
C LYS A 25 16.55 -13.96 -0.53
N TYR A 26 15.24 -14.04 -0.25
CA TYR A 26 14.23 -13.24 -0.93
C TYR A 26 13.60 -12.22 0.00
N PHE A 27 13.22 -11.08 -0.56
CA PHE A 27 12.36 -10.13 0.13
C PHE A 27 11.05 -10.79 0.54
N GLU A 28 10.42 -10.28 1.60
CA GLU A 28 9.08 -10.72 1.97
C GLU A 28 8.02 -10.01 1.13
N TYR A 29 6.92 -10.70 0.85
CA TYR A 29 5.85 -10.20 -0.02
C TYR A 29 5.13 -8.97 0.59
N ALA A 30 4.81 -9.01 1.88
CA ALA A 30 4.09 -7.97 2.60
C ALA A 30 5.02 -6.94 3.24
N GLY A 31 5.82 -6.25 2.42
CA GLY A 31 6.55 -5.04 2.84
C GLY A 31 7.94 -4.87 2.23
N ALA A 32 8.61 -5.98 1.93
CA ALA A 32 9.96 -6.02 1.34
C ALA A 32 10.89 -4.95 1.96
N CYS A 33 11.46 -4.06 1.14
CA CYS A 33 12.32 -2.96 1.55
C CYS A 33 11.66 -1.58 1.33
N GLY A 34 10.35 -1.49 1.52
CA GLY A 34 9.62 -0.22 1.48
C GLY A 34 8.39 -0.28 0.62
N GLY A 35 7.27 0.26 1.11
CA GLY A 35 6.02 0.32 0.38
C GLY A 35 5.89 1.58 -0.48
N PHE A 36 5.36 1.40 -1.69
CA PHE A 36 4.96 2.45 -2.62
C PHE A 36 3.52 2.24 -3.07
N ILE A 37 2.92 3.29 -3.61
CA ILE A 37 1.58 3.21 -4.21
C ILE A 37 1.56 3.97 -5.52
N ASP A 38 0.84 3.46 -6.50
CA ASP A 38 0.68 4.11 -7.80
C ASP A 38 -0.44 5.16 -7.80
N ARG A 39 -0.59 5.88 -8.92
CA ARG A 39 -1.61 6.93 -9.08
C ARG A 39 -3.04 6.41 -8.88
N PHE A 40 -3.28 5.14 -9.17
CA PHE A 40 -4.57 4.48 -9.06
C PHE A 40 -4.69 3.64 -7.80
N GLY A 41 -3.81 3.81 -6.81
CA GLY A 41 -3.95 3.15 -5.52
C GLY A 41 -3.44 1.71 -5.47
N TYR A 42 -2.71 1.19 -6.46
CA TYR A 42 -2.13 -0.15 -6.36
C TYR A 42 -0.83 -0.12 -5.53
N PRO A 43 -0.75 -0.89 -4.43
CA PRO A 43 0.46 -0.96 -3.63
C PRO A 43 1.49 -1.92 -4.20
N PHE A 44 2.73 -1.50 -4.21
CA PHE A 44 3.91 -2.30 -4.57
C PHE A 44 5.03 -2.04 -3.56
N CYS A 45 6.10 -2.84 -3.60
CA CYS A 45 7.20 -2.66 -2.67
C CYS A 45 8.54 -2.59 -3.42
N ARG A 46 9.53 -1.92 -2.83
CA ARG A 46 10.93 -2.06 -3.21
C ARG A 46 11.39 -3.48 -2.87
N GLY A 47 11.54 -4.32 -3.90
CA GLY A 47 11.74 -5.77 -3.76
C GLY A 47 10.52 -6.64 -4.08
N ARG A 48 9.35 -6.05 -4.41
CA ARG A 48 8.18 -6.80 -4.91
C ARG A 48 7.31 -5.98 -5.86
N ILE A 49 7.14 -6.51 -7.06
CA ILE A 49 6.19 -6.01 -8.06
C ILE A 49 5.13 -7.08 -8.37
N LEU A 50 3.87 -6.83 -8.00
CA LEU A 50 2.77 -7.80 -8.13
C LEU A 50 3.13 -9.15 -7.47
N GLU A 51 3.28 -10.21 -8.26
CA GLU A 51 3.68 -11.56 -7.83
C GLU A 51 5.20 -11.80 -7.89
N ASN A 52 5.96 -10.90 -8.52
CA ASN A 52 7.40 -11.00 -8.65
C ASN A 52 8.08 -10.44 -7.39
N VAL A 53 8.61 -11.35 -6.59
CA VAL A 53 9.43 -11.04 -5.41
C VAL A 53 10.89 -11.16 -5.81
N GLU A 54 11.68 -10.11 -5.54
CA GLU A 54 13.10 -10.06 -5.88
C GLU A 54 13.93 -10.84 -4.86
N GLN A 55 15.05 -11.41 -5.30
CA GLN A 55 16.09 -11.88 -4.42
C GLN A 55 16.83 -10.67 -3.84
N ASP A 56 17.17 -10.69 -2.55
CA ASP A 56 18.05 -9.70 -1.95
C ASP A 56 19.50 -10.00 -2.35
N GLN A 57 20.08 -9.08 -3.11
CA GLN A 57 21.47 -9.05 -3.57
C GLN A 57 22.20 -7.82 -3.02
N GLY A 58 21.63 -7.13 -2.02
CA GLY A 58 22.13 -5.86 -1.50
C GLY A 58 21.71 -4.64 -2.34
N GLN A 59 20.85 -4.83 -3.36
CA GLN A 59 20.44 -3.75 -4.27
C GLN A 59 19.61 -2.66 -3.60
N TYR A 60 19.10 -2.91 -2.38
CA TYR A 60 18.22 -2.01 -1.64
C TYR A 60 18.74 -1.65 -0.23
N ASP A 61 20.07 -1.52 -0.07
CA ASP A 61 20.73 -1.27 1.24
C ASP A 61 20.85 0.22 1.64
N ALA A 62 20.38 1.13 0.79
CA ALA A 62 20.29 2.55 1.14
C ALA A 62 19.00 2.86 1.91
N VAL A 63 19.12 3.69 2.95
CA VAL A 63 17.97 4.34 3.61
C VAL A 63 17.29 5.24 2.60
N ILE A 64 15.99 5.04 2.39
CA ILE A 64 15.20 5.88 1.48
C ILE A 64 13.83 6.21 2.07
N PRO A 65 13.23 7.35 1.65
CA PRO A 65 11.81 7.60 1.88
C PRO A 65 10.94 6.60 1.11
N VAL A 66 9.86 6.17 1.76
CA VAL A 66 8.87 5.22 1.24
C VAL A 66 7.47 5.81 1.45
N PHE A 67 6.49 5.36 0.66
CA PHE A 67 5.11 5.82 0.82
C PHE A 67 4.46 5.21 2.06
N TRP A 68 4.67 3.92 2.29
CA TRP A 68 4.10 3.21 3.42
C TRP A 68 5.08 2.19 4.00
N ALA A 69 4.91 1.95 5.29
CA ALA A 69 5.65 0.95 6.06
C ALA A 69 4.70 -0.20 6.43
N THR A 70 5.18 -1.44 6.35
CA THR A 70 4.36 -2.64 6.59
C THR A 70 4.03 -2.82 8.07
N GLY A 71 2.83 -3.33 8.35
CA GLY A 71 2.44 -3.77 9.68
C GLY A 71 3.27 -4.94 10.23
N ALA A 72 4.04 -5.65 9.39
CA ALA A 72 4.92 -6.74 9.85
C ALA A 72 6.02 -6.26 10.80
N CYS A 73 6.54 -5.04 10.59
CA CYS A 73 7.42 -4.35 11.53
C CYS A 73 7.41 -2.84 11.26
N LEU A 74 6.63 -2.12 12.05
CA LEU A 74 6.46 -0.67 11.99
C LEU A 74 6.87 -0.06 13.32
N CYS A 75 7.84 0.85 13.31
CA CYS A 75 8.12 1.71 14.45
C CYS A 75 7.67 3.13 14.11
N ILE A 76 6.81 3.70 14.94
CA ILE A 76 6.14 4.97 14.68
C ILE A 76 6.13 5.82 15.94
N ARG A 77 6.29 7.14 15.79
CA ARG A 77 6.16 8.08 16.90
C ARG A 77 4.75 8.05 17.46
N ARG A 78 4.65 7.85 18.76
CA ARG A 78 3.37 7.86 19.49
C ARG A 78 2.55 9.11 19.18
N LYS A 79 3.18 10.29 19.27
CA LYS A 79 2.51 11.58 19.01
C LYS A 79 1.88 11.61 17.62
N ASP A 80 2.66 11.30 16.58
CA ASP A 80 2.17 11.35 15.20
C ASP A 80 1.09 10.30 14.96
N TYR A 81 1.20 9.09 15.51
CA TYR A 81 0.17 8.05 15.41
C TYR A 81 -1.19 8.53 15.92
N PHE A 82 -1.23 9.14 17.12
CA PHE A 82 -2.47 9.64 17.69
C PHE A 82 -2.97 10.91 17.01
N GLU A 83 -2.07 11.82 16.63
CA GLU A 83 -2.42 13.07 15.93
C GLU A 83 -3.11 12.82 14.58
N VAL A 84 -2.75 11.72 13.90
CA VAL A 84 -3.42 11.36 12.63
C VAL A 84 -4.65 10.48 12.81
N GLY A 85 -4.95 10.01 14.03
CA GLY A 85 -6.11 9.16 14.35
C GLY A 85 -5.84 7.64 14.32
N GLY A 86 -4.57 7.20 14.26
CA GLY A 86 -4.18 5.80 14.34
C GLY A 86 -4.64 4.92 13.16
N LEU A 87 -4.63 3.59 13.33
CA LEU A 87 -5.17 2.64 12.34
C LEU A 87 -6.70 2.66 12.34
N ASP A 88 -7.29 2.56 11.15
CA ASP A 88 -8.74 2.54 10.98
C ASP A 88 -9.29 1.12 11.09
N ALA A 89 -9.85 0.77 12.26
CA ALA A 89 -10.36 -0.58 12.55
C ALA A 89 -11.45 -1.06 11.56
N ARG A 90 -12.14 -0.15 10.84
CA ARG A 90 -13.15 -0.52 9.83
C ARG A 90 -12.54 -1.28 8.64
N PHE A 91 -11.24 -1.16 8.42
CA PHE A 91 -10.51 -1.92 7.41
C PHE A 91 -10.42 -3.40 7.79
N PHE A 92 -10.38 -3.73 9.08
CA PHE A 92 -10.14 -5.06 9.66
C PHE A 92 -8.77 -5.67 9.30
N ALA A 93 -8.44 -5.76 8.02
CA ALA A 93 -7.14 -6.17 7.50
C ALA A 93 -6.94 -5.66 6.07
N HIS A 94 -5.68 -5.46 5.68
CA HIS A 94 -5.22 -4.87 4.42
C HIS A 94 -5.55 -3.38 4.26
N MET A 95 -4.53 -2.60 3.90
CA MET A 95 -4.56 -1.17 3.57
C MET A 95 -4.71 -0.24 4.79
N GLU A 96 -4.92 -0.75 6.01
CA GLU A 96 -4.98 0.07 7.23
C GLU A 96 -3.67 0.81 7.47
N GLU A 97 -2.54 0.14 7.25
CA GLU A 97 -1.21 0.71 7.40
C GLU A 97 -0.91 1.69 6.25
N ILE A 98 -1.40 1.40 5.05
CA ILE A 98 -1.22 2.27 3.88
C ILE A 98 -2.05 3.55 4.03
N ASP A 99 -3.29 3.46 4.54
CA ASP A 99 -4.13 4.61 4.87
C ASP A 99 -3.51 5.49 5.96
N LEU A 100 -2.97 4.87 7.03
CA LEU A 100 -2.21 5.57 8.07
C LEU A 100 -1.01 6.32 7.48
N CYS A 101 -0.22 5.64 6.67
CA CYS A 101 0.97 6.21 6.04
C CYS A 101 0.61 7.33 5.05
N TRP A 102 -0.49 7.20 4.31
CA TRP A 102 -0.99 8.27 3.44
C TRP A 102 -1.34 9.52 4.25
N ARG A 103 -2.07 9.34 5.36
CA ARG A 103 -2.43 10.40 6.29
C ARG A 103 -1.23 11.11 6.92
N LEU A 104 -0.15 10.39 7.22
CA LEU A 104 1.12 10.95 7.69
C LEU A 104 1.81 11.78 6.59
N ASN A 105 1.99 11.20 5.40
CA ASN A 105 2.59 11.89 4.26
C ASN A 105 1.82 13.17 3.89
N ALA A 106 0.49 13.12 3.88
CA ALA A 106 -0.35 14.28 3.58
C ALA A 106 -0.21 15.42 4.61
N ARG A 107 0.22 15.11 5.84
CA ARG A 107 0.53 16.05 6.92
C ARG A 107 2.01 16.45 6.97
N GLY A 108 2.78 16.19 5.90
CA GLY A 108 4.19 16.60 5.78
C GLY A 108 5.18 15.71 6.55
N LYS A 109 4.73 14.57 7.06
CA LYS A 109 5.59 13.62 7.78
C LYS A 109 6.29 12.66 6.82
N LYS A 110 7.51 12.24 7.18
CA LYS A 110 8.29 11.27 6.41
C LYS A 110 8.16 9.85 6.96
N ILE A 111 8.25 8.89 6.05
CA ILE A 111 8.29 7.46 6.35
C ILE A 111 9.46 6.88 5.60
N GLU A 112 10.29 6.07 6.26
CA GLU A 112 11.56 5.61 5.69
C GLU A 112 11.78 4.11 5.91
N CYS A 113 12.56 3.49 5.03
CA CYS A 113 13.04 2.13 5.25
C CYS A 113 14.50 2.16 5.71
N LEU A 114 14.80 1.46 6.81
CA LEU A 114 16.14 1.31 7.38
C LEU A 114 16.66 -0.11 7.10
N PRO A 115 17.26 -0.36 5.92
CA PRO A 115 17.62 -1.71 5.51
C PRO A 115 18.76 -2.36 6.30
N GLN A 116 19.47 -1.57 7.12
CA GLN A 116 20.48 -2.06 8.07
C GLN A 116 19.85 -2.89 9.21
N SER A 117 18.57 -2.68 9.49
CA SER A 117 17.78 -3.55 10.36
C SER A 117 17.04 -4.58 9.50
N VAL A 118 17.11 -5.86 9.87
CA VAL A 118 16.52 -6.96 9.10
C VAL A 118 15.54 -7.75 9.97
N VAL A 119 14.34 -7.99 9.45
CA VAL A 119 13.31 -8.83 10.07
C VAL A 119 12.96 -9.99 9.14
N TYR A 120 12.95 -11.21 9.69
CA TYR A 120 12.47 -12.39 8.98
C TYR A 120 11.01 -12.63 9.32
N HIS A 121 10.13 -12.53 8.32
CA HIS A 121 8.69 -12.61 8.52
C HIS A 121 8.10 -13.87 7.86
N VAL A 122 7.23 -14.56 8.59
CA VAL A 122 6.46 -15.70 8.06
C VAL A 122 5.25 -15.15 7.30
N GLY A 123 5.49 -14.76 6.06
CA GLY A 123 4.43 -14.24 5.19
C GLY A 123 3.36 -15.29 4.89
N ALA A 124 2.19 -14.80 4.46
CA ALA A 124 1.06 -15.63 4.05
C ALA A 124 1.29 -16.43 2.76
N ALA A 125 2.53 -16.51 2.25
CA ALA A 125 2.92 -17.36 1.12
C ALA A 125 2.63 -18.86 1.36
N SER A 126 2.40 -19.25 2.62
CA SER A 126 2.01 -20.61 3.04
C SER A 126 0.49 -20.87 3.05
N LEU A 127 -0.34 -19.83 3.03
CA LEU A 127 -1.81 -19.94 3.04
C LEU A 127 -2.30 -19.94 1.59
N ALA A 128 -3.41 -20.64 1.31
CA ALA A 128 -4.01 -20.70 -0.03
C ALA A 128 -4.02 -19.29 -0.65
N LYS A 129 -3.28 -19.12 -1.76
CA LYS A 129 -3.13 -17.83 -2.46
C LYS A 129 -4.48 -17.19 -2.79
N GLU A 130 -5.52 -18.01 -2.85
CA GLU A 130 -6.87 -17.64 -3.25
C GLU A 130 -7.81 -17.69 -2.06
N ASN A 131 -8.28 -16.52 -1.64
CA ASN A 131 -9.25 -16.38 -0.57
C ASN A 131 -10.24 -15.27 -0.95
N PRO A 132 -11.52 -15.58 -1.23
CA PRO A 132 -12.53 -14.59 -1.59
C PRO A 132 -12.66 -13.45 -0.57
N ARG A 133 -12.52 -13.73 0.74
CA ARG A 133 -12.53 -12.70 1.78
C ARG A 133 -11.36 -11.75 1.65
N LYS A 134 -10.17 -12.25 1.34
CA LYS A 134 -8.99 -11.42 1.06
C LYS A 134 -9.22 -10.56 -0.19
N THR A 135 -9.80 -11.12 -1.25
CA THR A 135 -10.16 -10.37 -2.46
C THR A 135 -11.14 -9.25 -2.13
N TYR A 136 -12.24 -9.56 -1.45
CA TYR A 136 -13.24 -8.59 -1.00
C TYR A 136 -12.60 -7.45 -0.19
N LEU A 137 -11.81 -7.77 0.84
CA LEU A 137 -11.14 -6.77 1.68
C LEU A 137 -10.18 -5.89 0.87
N ASN A 138 -9.37 -6.47 -0.02
CA ASN A 138 -8.44 -5.70 -0.84
C ASN A 138 -9.17 -4.69 -1.73
N PHE A 139 -10.22 -5.08 -2.45
CA PHE A 139 -10.96 -4.15 -3.31
C PHE A 139 -11.70 -3.08 -2.48
N ARG A 140 -12.44 -3.49 -1.46
CA ARG A 140 -13.25 -2.58 -0.64
C ARG A 140 -12.38 -1.55 0.09
N ASN A 141 -11.34 -2.03 0.76
CA ASN A 141 -10.46 -1.17 1.55
C ASN A 141 -9.63 -0.25 0.66
N ASN A 142 -9.24 -0.69 -0.54
CA ASN A 142 -8.56 0.16 -1.50
C ASN A 142 -9.43 1.35 -1.93
N LEU A 143 -10.71 1.10 -2.23
CA LEU A 143 -11.67 2.16 -2.54
C LEU A 143 -11.87 3.13 -1.38
N PHE A 144 -11.95 2.64 -0.13
CA PHE A 144 -12.04 3.52 1.04
C PHE A 144 -10.77 4.33 1.28
N MET A 145 -9.58 3.73 1.19
CA MET A 145 -8.31 4.45 1.30
C MET A 145 -8.21 5.55 0.23
N LEU A 146 -8.56 5.24 -1.03
CA LEU A 146 -8.60 6.23 -2.11
C LEU A 146 -9.62 7.34 -1.82
N TYR A 147 -10.83 6.98 -1.38
CA TYR A 147 -11.88 7.92 -1.02
C TYR A 147 -11.50 8.80 0.16
N LYS A 148 -10.82 8.29 1.18
CA LYS A 148 -10.41 9.09 2.35
C LYS A 148 -9.34 10.11 1.98
N ASN A 149 -8.39 9.74 1.13
CA ASN A 149 -7.13 10.48 1.02
C ASN A 149 -6.90 11.19 -0.31
N THR A 150 -7.55 10.79 -1.40
CA THR A 150 -7.30 11.41 -2.73
C THR A 150 -7.86 12.83 -2.78
N PRO A 151 -7.08 13.86 -3.21
CA PRO A 151 -7.58 15.22 -3.40
C PRO A 151 -8.85 15.28 -4.26
N ALA A 152 -9.74 16.23 -3.98
CA ALA A 152 -11.02 16.35 -4.68
C ALA A 152 -10.86 16.48 -6.20
N ARG A 153 -9.86 17.25 -6.65
CA ARG A 153 -9.54 17.49 -8.07
C ARG A 153 -9.25 16.23 -8.88
N SER A 154 -8.70 15.18 -8.26
CA SER A 154 -8.29 13.96 -8.96
C SER A 154 -9.17 12.76 -8.63
N LEU A 155 -10.03 12.83 -7.60
CA LEU A 155 -10.84 11.72 -7.13
C LEU A 155 -11.71 11.13 -8.24
N PHE A 156 -12.44 11.97 -8.97
CA PHE A 156 -13.38 11.53 -10.01
C PHE A 156 -12.65 10.71 -11.10
N PHE A 157 -11.54 11.23 -11.62
CA PHE A 157 -10.73 10.53 -12.62
C PHE A 157 -10.15 9.22 -12.09
N VAL A 158 -9.60 9.22 -10.87
CA VAL A 158 -9.09 8.00 -10.24
C VAL A 158 -10.18 6.94 -10.14
N PHE A 159 -11.40 7.32 -9.74
CA PHE A 159 -12.52 6.39 -9.60
C PHE A 159 -13.02 5.83 -10.93
N ILE A 160 -13.06 6.63 -12.01
CA ILE A 160 -13.39 6.12 -13.34
C ILE A 160 -12.37 5.06 -13.77
N VAL A 161 -11.08 5.37 -13.64
CA VAL A 161 -10.03 4.42 -14.01
C VAL A 161 -10.10 3.17 -13.12
N ARG A 162 -10.38 3.31 -11.82
CA ARG A 162 -10.59 2.17 -10.94
C ARG A 162 -11.73 1.27 -11.37
N LEU A 163 -12.87 1.84 -11.75
CA LEU A 163 -14.02 1.06 -12.21
C LEU A 163 -13.63 0.20 -13.42
N ILE A 164 -12.87 0.75 -14.37
CA ILE A 164 -12.38 0.00 -15.54
C ILE A 164 -11.40 -1.10 -15.11
N LEU A 165 -10.40 -0.78 -14.29
CA LEU A 165 -9.39 -1.75 -13.86
C LEU A 165 -9.97 -2.87 -12.99
N ASP A 166 -10.96 -2.56 -12.15
CA ASP A 166 -11.65 -3.54 -11.32
C ASP A 166 -12.60 -4.41 -12.15
N ALA A 167 -13.24 -3.85 -13.19
CA ALA A 167 -13.99 -4.63 -14.17
C ALA A 167 -13.08 -5.60 -14.95
N LEU A 168 -11.90 -5.15 -15.38
CA LEU A 168 -10.91 -6.03 -16.02
C LEU A 168 -10.46 -7.15 -15.08
N ALA A 169 -10.21 -6.84 -13.80
CA ALA A 169 -9.88 -7.85 -12.79
C ALA A 169 -11.03 -8.84 -12.57
N TYR A 170 -12.29 -8.36 -12.53
CA TYR A 170 -13.48 -9.19 -12.43
C TYR A 170 -13.58 -10.19 -13.60
N PHE A 171 -13.49 -9.71 -14.85
CA PHE A 171 -13.54 -10.59 -16.03
C PHE A 171 -12.35 -11.55 -16.07
N HIS A 172 -11.16 -11.11 -15.68
CA HIS A 172 -10.00 -11.98 -15.57
C HIS A 172 -10.23 -13.14 -14.58
N LEU A 173 -10.86 -12.87 -13.44
CA LEU A 173 -11.22 -13.90 -12.45
C LEU A 173 -12.27 -14.87 -13.00
N LEU A 174 -13.27 -14.39 -13.76
CA LEU A 174 -14.25 -15.25 -14.42
C LEU A 174 -13.61 -16.20 -15.43
N VAL A 175 -12.76 -15.70 -16.32
CA VAL A 175 -12.06 -16.52 -17.32
C VAL A 175 -11.16 -17.58 -16.65
N ARG A 176 -10.62 -17.29 -15.46
CA ARG A 176 -9.84 -18.24 -14.65
C ARG A 176 -10.70 -19.22 -13.84
N GLY A 177 -12.03 -19.19 -13.95
CA GLY A 177 -12.95 -20.03 -13.18
C GLY A 177 -13.08 -19.66 -11.70
N LYS A 178 -12.60 -18.47 -11.29
CA LYS A 178 -12.54 -18.02 -9.89
C LYS A 178 -13.81 -17.27 -9.48
N PHE A 179 -14.96 -17.89 -9.66
CA PHE A 179 -16.28 -17.24 -9.50
C PHE A 179 -16.49 -16.60 -8.12
N SER A 180 -16.08 -17.26 -7.04
CA SER A 180 -16.21 -16.71 -5.68
C SER A 180 -15.39 -15.42 -5.49
N ASN A 181 -14.18 -15.36 -6.06
CA ASN A 181 -13.36 -14.15 -6.03
C ASN A 181 -13.95 -13.05 -6.92
N ALA A 182 -14.48 -13.40 -8.09
CA ALA A 182 -15.16 -12.44 -8.97
C ALA A 182 -16.37 -11.81 -8.26
N LYS A 183 -17.19 -12.63 -7.58
CA LYS A 183 -18.31 -12.15 -6.76
C LYS A 183 -17.85 -11.16 -5.67
N SER A 184 -16.72 -11.45 -5.02
CA SER A 184 -16.13 -10.57 -4.00
C SER A 184 -15.76 -9.18 -4.53
N VAL A 185 -15.42 -9.02 -5.82
CA VAL A 185 -15.18 -7.70 -6.42
C VAL A 185 -16.48 -6.89 -6.46
N ILE A 186 -17.59 -7.51 -6.88
CA ILE A 186 -18.91 -6.84 -6.93
C ILE A 186 -19.39 -6.48 -5.52
N GLU A 187 -19.27 -7.42 -4.57
CA GLU A 187 -19.64 -7.20 -3.17
C GLU A 187 -18.84 -6.05 -2.56
N ALA A 188 -17.53 -5.97 -2.84
CA ALA A 188 -16.68 -4.88 -2.39
C ALA A 188 -17.15 -3.50 -2.90
N HIS A 189 -17.54 -3.40 -4.17
CA HIS A 189 -18.07 -2.16 -4.75
C HIS A 189 -19.44 -1.79 -4.14
N LYS A 190 -20.34 -2.76 -3.99
CA LYS A 190 -21.66 -2.55 -3.35
C LYS A 190 -21.50 -2.00 -1.93
N ASP A 191 -20.65 -2.64 -1.13
CA ASP A 191 -20.40 -2.22 0.25
C ASP A 191 -19.65 -0.90 0.33
N PHE A 192 -18.74 -0.63 -0.61
CA PHE A 192 -18.13 0.68 -0.72
C PHE A 192 -19.19 1.78 -0.83
N PHE A 193 -20.11 1.69 -1.78
CA PHE A 193 -21.15 2.71 -1.94
C PHE A 193 -22.11 2.79 -0.75
N LYS A 194 -22.50 1.63 -0.19
CA LYS A 194 -23.39 1.55 0.98
C LYS A 194 -22.77 2.19 2.23
N MET A 195 -21.48 1.93 2.50
CA MET A 195 -20.81 2.37 3.74
C MET A 195 -20.09 3.72 3.58
N ARG A 196 -19.89 4.22 2.36
CA ARG A 196 -19.25 5.52 2.06
C ARG A 196 -19.74 6.70 2.92
N PRO A 197 -21.03 6.84 3.24
CA PRO A 197 -21.47 7.93 4.14
C PRO A 197 -20.73 7.96 5.48
N GLY A 198 -20.38 6.79 6.04
CA GLY A 198 -19.64 6.67 7.30
C GLY A 198 -18.18 7.11 7.23
N PHE A 199 -17.63 7.35 6.04
CA PHE A 199 -16.25 7.82 5.82
C PHE A 199 -16.17 9.30 5.42
N ARG A 200 -17.31 10.00 5.33
CA ARG A 200 -17.35 11.42 4.92
C ARG A 200 -16.61 12.33 5.90
N HIS A 201 -16.74 12.05 7.19
CA HIS A 201 -16.04 12.80 8.23
C HIS A 201 -14.53 12.64 8.07
N ASP A 202 -14.04 11.40 7.98
CA ASP A 202 -12.62 11.10 7.81
C ASP A 202 -12.05 11.78 6.56
N ARG A 203 -12.77 11.71 5.44
CA ARG A 203 -12.34 12.39 4.20
C ARG A 203 -12.21 13.90 4.42
N ARG A 204 -13.23 14.53 5.01
CA ARG A 204 -13.22 15.98 5.24
C ARG A 204 -12.07 16.39 6.15
N GLU A 205 -11.83 15.64 7.22
CA GLU A 205 -10.72 15.87 8.14
C GLU A 205 -9.37 15.69 7.44
N ASN A 206 -9.17 14.60 6.72
CA ASN A 206 -7.93 14.31 6.01
C ASN A 206 -7.60 15.37 4.96
N LEU A 207 -8.61 15.87 4.23
CA LEU A 207 -8.42 16.94 3.25
C LEU A 207 -8.17 18.30 3.90
N LYS A 208 -8.82 18.59 5.03
CA LYS A 208 -8.60 19.84 5.78
C LYS A 208 -7.19 19.91 6.36
N ASN A 209 -6.68 18.80 6.90
CA ASN A 209 -5.37 18.74 7.55
C ASN A 209 -4.22 18.43 6.58
N ARG A 210 -4.49 18.38 5.26
CA ARG A 210 -3.48 18.18 4.25
C ARG A 210 -2.62 19.44 4.11
N VAL A 211 -1.31 19.28 4.18
CA VAL A 211 -0.32 20.33 3.91
C VAL A 211 0.56 20.00 2.69
N VAL A 212 0.60 18.73 2.28
CA VAL A 212 1.30 18.27 1.08
C VAL A 212 0.28 17.87 0.03
N ASP A 213 0.29 18.55 -1.11
CA ASP A 213 -0.62 18.24 -2.22
C ASP A 213 -0.19 17.03 -3.04
N ASP A 214 1.10 16.97 -3.37
CA ASP A 214 1.71 15.85 -4.09
C ASP A 214 2.73 15.17 -3.20
N ILE A 215 2.51 13.89 -2.92
CA ILE A 215 3.37 13.11 -2.02
C ILE A 215 4.54 12.59 -2.85
N PRO A 216 5.80 12.99 -2.58
CA PRO A 216 6.94 12.64 -3.45
C PRO A 216 7.17 11.14 -3.62
N THR A 217 6.81 10.34 -2.61
CA THR A 217 6.94 8.88 -2.61
C THR A 217 5.77 8.18 -3.31
N LYS A 218 4.77 8.91 -3.80
CA LYS A 218 3.68 8.36 -4.62
C LYS A 218 4.15 8.21 -6.05
N PHE A 219 4.05 7.00 -6.60
CA PHE A 219 4.42 6.77 -7.99
C PHE A 219 3.36 7.32 -8.94
N ASN A 220 3.76 8.28 -9.77
CA ASN A 220 2.85 8.92 -10.71
C ASN A 220 2.43 8.02 -11.89
N GLY A 221 3.03 6.85 -12.09
CA GLY A 221 2.62 5.90 -13.13
C GLY A 221 1.51 4.94 -12.72
N SER A 222 1.29 3.93 -13.56
CA SER A 222 0.50 2.73 -13.24
C SER A 222 1.45 1.53 -13.16
N ILE A 223 1.42 0.78 -12.05
CA ILE A 223 2.20 -0.45 -11.99
C ILE A 223 1.65 -1.51 -12.95
N LEU A 224 0.33 -1.58 -13.12
CA LEU A 224 -0.28 -2.56 -14.03
C LEU A 224 0.20 -2.33 -15.47
N TRP A 225 0.24 -1.08 -15.92
CA TRP A 225 0.80 -0.75 -17.24
C TRP A 225 2.27 -1.14 -17.35
N ASN A 226 3.10 -0.79 -16.36
CA ASN A 226 4.52 -1.13 -16.39
C ASN A 226 4.75 -2.65 -16.41
N CYS A 227 3.94 -3.42 -15.70
CA CYS A 227 4.09 -4.87 -15.63
C CYS A 227 3.53 -5.58 -16.85
N TYR A 228 2.26 -5.34 -17.19
CA TYR A 228 1.56 -6.10 -18.21
C TYR A 228 1.83 -5.61 -19.63
N ILE A 229 2.18 -4.33 -19.81
CA ILE A 229 2.45 -3.75 -21.14
C ILE A 229 3.95 -3.57 -21.36
N LYS A 230 4.68 -2.97 -20.40
CA LYS A 230 6.13 -2.73 -20.54
C LYS A 230 7.00 -3.91 -20.07
N GLY A 231 6.42 -4.98 -19.52
CA GLY A 231 7.17 -6.15 -19.05
C GLY A 231 8.15 -5.89 -17.89
N LYS A 232 7.97 -4.79 -17.15
CA LYS A 232 8.84 -4.40 -16.01
C LYS A 232 8.37 -5.14 -14.75
N LYS A 233 9.22 -6.05 -14.25
CA LYS A 233 8.90 -6.96 -13.13
C LYS A 233 9.69 -6.71 -11.84
N THR A 234 10.56 -5.71 -11.81
CA THR A 234 11.38 -5.36 -10.64
C THR A 234 11.23 -3.88 -10.30
N TYR A 235 11.44 -3.52 -9.04
CA TYR A 235 11.29 -2.15 -8.57
C TYR A 235 12.23 -1.19 -9.30
N GLY A 236 13.52 -1.55 -9.44
CA GLY A 236 14.50 -0.74 -10.16
C GLY A 236 14.05 -0.39 -11.58
N ARG A 237 13.49 -1.36 -12.32
CA ARG A 237 13.00 -1.13 -13.69
C ARG A 237 11.77 -0.21 -13.74
N ILE A 238 10.95 -0.15 -12.69
CA ILE A 238 9.76 0.71 -12.64
C ILE A 238 10.13 2.17 -12.34
N ILE A 239 11.06 2.39 -11.40
CA ILE A 239 11.37 3.72 -10.88
C ILE A 239 12.43 4.46 -11.71
N GLN A 240 13.34 3.77 -12.39
CA GLN A 240 14.40 4.38 -13.21
C GLN A 240 13.93 4.80 -14.62
N ASN A 241 12.82 5.54 -14.76
CA ASN A 241 12.46 6.18 -16.04
C ASN A 241 12.97 7.62 -16.08
#